data_AF-A0A945Y361-F1
#
_entry.id   AF-A0A945Y361-F1
#
_cell.length_a   1.000
_cell.length_b   1.000
_cell.length_c   1.000
_cell.angle_alpha   90.00
_cell.angle_beta   90.00
_cell.angle_gamma   90.00
#
_symmetry.space_group_name_H-M   'P 1'
#
loop_
_entity.id
_entity.type
_entity.pdbx_description
1 polymer ?
#
loop_
_entity_poly.entity_id
_entity_poly.type
_entity_poly.pdbx_seq_one_letter_code
_entity_poly.pdbx_strand_id
1 'polypeptide(L)'
;QVRKGISPTPYIVSSLILGLLFSYFQIMGWNQLTSEGRYFVGPGSNPASSFLYVITFAHLMHVLGGIISLLVTTIKSVQVKYTKENYLGIELTSIYWHFLDVLWVYLFIFLLVSLK
;
A
#
# COMPACT_ATOMS: atom_id res chain seq x y z
N GLN A 1 7.17 -14.68 -12.43
CA GLN A 1 7.97 -15.82 -12.90
C GLN A 1 9.45 -15.61 -12.55
N VAL A 2 10.07 -16.50 -11.77
CA VAL A 2 11.49 -16.38 -11.38
C VAL A 2 12.39 -16.82 -12.54
N ARG A 3 12.98 -15.86 -13.25
CA ARG A 3 13.89 -16.09 -14.39
C ARG A 3 15.27 -16.52 -13.86
N LYS A 4 15.88 -17.56 -14.45
CA LYS A 4 17.21 -18.08 -14.06
C LYS A 4 18.24 -16.93 -14.01
N GLY A 5 18.92 -16.76 -12.87
CA GLY A 5 20.10 -15.89 -12.74
C GLY A 5 19.88 -14.53 -12.05
N ILE A 6 18.66 -14.17 -11.68
CA ILE A 6 18.38 -12.90 -10.97
C ILE A 6 17.81 -13.26 -9.59
N SER A 7 18.46 -12.80 -8.52
CA SER A 7 17.90 -12.94 -7.17
C SER A 7 16.57 -12.16 -7.12
N PRO A 8 15.48 -12.75 -6.58
CA PRO A 8 14.21 -12.04 -6.45
C PRO A 8 14.26 -10.95 -5.36
N THR A 9 15.28 -11.01 -4.49
CA THR A 9 15.52 -10.11 -3.36
C THR A 9 15.50 -8.61 -3.71
N PRO A 10 16.21 -8.09 -4.73
CA PRO A 10 16.16 -6.68 -5.11
C PRO A 10 14.75 -6.17 -5.41
N TYR A 11 13.92 -6.94 -6.13
CA TYR A 11 12.56 -6.51 -6.47
C TYR A 11 11.66 -6.41 -5.24
N ILE A 12 11.76 -7.38 -4.31
CA ILE A 12 10.95 -7.39 -3.08
C ILE A 12 11.37 -6.23 -2.17
N VAL A 13 12.69 -5.94 -2.09
CA VAL A 13 13.22 -4.80 -1.34
C VAL A 13 12.76 -3.47 -1.95
N SER A 14 12.79 -3.33 -3.28
CA SER A 14 12.26 -2.15 -3.96
C SER A 14 10.78 -1.93 -3.65
N SER A 15 9.95 -2.99 -3.70
CA SER A 15 8.53 -2.90 -3.34
C SER A 15 8.31 -2.49 -1.88
N LEU A 16 9.15 -2.97 -0.96
CA LEU A 16 9.10 -2.58 0.45
C LEU A 16 9.40 -1.08 0.64
N ILE A 17 10.44 -0.56 -0.01
CA ILE A 17 10.80 0.86 0.05
C ILE A 17 9.67 1.72 -0.54
N LEU A 18 9.12 1.30 -1.68
CA LEU A 18 7.99 1.99 -2.31
C LEU A 18 6.74 2.00 -1.40
N GLY A 19 6.44 0.90 -0.71
CA GLY A 19 5.34 0.84 0.26
C GLY A 19 5.50 1.78 1.45
N LEU A 20 6.73 1.93 1.95
CA LEU A 20 7.03 2.88 3.03
C LEU A 20 6.90 4.34 2.56
N LEU A 21 7.44 4.66 1.38
CA LEU A 21 7.29 5.97 0.74
C LEU A 21 5.83 6.31 0.49
N PHE A 22 5.06 5.34 0.01
CA PHE A 22 3.61 5.47 -0.19
C PHE A 22 2.90 5.84 1.12
N SER A 23 3.20 5.13 2.21
CA SER A 23 2.61 5.38 3.53
C SER A 23 2.96 6.78 4.04
N TYR A 24 4.18 7.26 3.77
CA TYR A 24 4.58 8.63 4.09
C TYR A 24 3.80 9.68 3.28
N PHE A 25 3.70 9.52 1.95
CA PHE A 25 2.92 10.44 1.11
C PHE A 25 1.43 10.44 1.48
N GLN A 26 0.88 9.30 1.88
CA GLN A 26 -0.50 9.18 2.32
C GLN A 26 -0.78 10.04 3.56
N ILE A 27 0.11 9.99 4.56
CA ILE A 27 -0.01 10.81 5.77
C ILE A 27 0.16 12.30 5.43
N MET A 28 1.10 12.64 4.54
CA MET A 28 1.27 14.01 4.07
C MET A 28 0.03 14.54 3.34
N GLY A 29 -0.64 13.70 2.54
CA GLY A 29 -1.90 14.02 1.88
C GLY A 29 -3.04 14.30 2.87
N TRP A 30 -3.15 13.53 3.96
CA TRP A 30 -4.11 13.82 5.04
C TRP A 30 -3.83 15.16 5.73
N ASN A 31 -2.56 15.48 5.98
CA ASN A 31 -2.18 16.77 6.56
C ASN A 31 -2.58 17.94 5.65
N GLN A 32 -2.38 17.80 4.33
CA GLN A 32 -2.77 18.81 3.36
C GLN A 32 -4.30 18.96 3.24
N LEU A 33 -5.05 17.85 3.24
CA LEU A 33 -6.52 17.91 3.24
C LEU A 33 -7.07 18.60 4.51
N THR A 34 -6.40 18.39 5.64
CA THR A 34 -6.76 19.02 6.92
C THR A 34 -6.45 20.52 6.92
N SER A 35 -5.35 20.95 6.29
CA SER A 35 -5.00 22.38 6.17
C SER A 35 -5.87 23.14 5.16
N GLU A 36 -6.44 22.45 4.17
CA GLU A 36 -7.44 22.98 3.22
C GLU A 36 -8.85 23.12 3.83
N GLY A 37 -9.03 22.86 5.13
CA GLY A 37 -10.30 23.02 5.83
C GLY A 37 -11.29 21.86 5.64
N ARG A 38 -10.86 20.73 5.05
CA ARG A 38 -11.67 19.51 4.90
C ARG A 38 -11.52 18.62 6.14
N TYR A 39 -12.19 19.04 7.22
CA TYR A 39 -12.07 18.37 8.52
C TYR A 39 -12.87 17.07 8.62
N PHE A 40 -12.33 16.14 9.42
CA PHE A 40 -12.95 14.88 9.85
C PHE A 40 -14.28 15.11 10.61
N VAL A 41 -14.31 16.14 11.47
CA VAL A 41 -15.45 16.62 12.27
C VAL A 41 -15.27 18.13 12.51
N GLY A 42 -16.27 18.96 12.20
CA GLY A 42 -16.24 20.41 12.47
C GLY A 42 -17.25 21.22 11.62
N PRO A 43 -17.43 22.54 11.89
CA PRO A 43 -18.31 23.39 11.10
C PRO A 43 -17.71 23.56 9.69
N GLY A 44 -18.24 22.83 8.70
CA GLY A 44 -17.69 22.75 7.33
C GLY A 44 -17.38 21.33 6.85
N SER A 45 -17.52 20.30 7.69
CA SER A 45 -17.32 18.90 7.30
C SER A 45 -18.45 18.40 6.39
N ASN A 46 -18.11 17.97 5.18
CA ASN A 46 -19.04 17.29 4.27
C ASN A 46 -19.09 15.79 4.66
N PRO A 47 -20.26 15.14 4.73
CA PRO A 47 -20.35 13.68 4.87
C PRO A 47 -19.42 12.92 3.92
N ALA A 48 -19.22 13.41 2.69
CA ALA A 48 -18.31 12.83 1.72
C ALA A 48 -16.85 12.78 2.22
N SER A 49 -16.33 13.84 2.86
CA SER A 49 -14.96 13.88 3.38
C SER A 49 -14.75 12.91 4.55
N SER A 50 -15.76 12.71 5.40
CA SER A 50 -15.69 11.75 6.51
C SER A 50 -15.63 10.30 6.00
N PHE A 51 -16.45 9.93 5.01
CA PHE A 51 -16.39 8.61 4.39
C PHE A 51 -15.05 8.36 3.67
N LEU A 52 -14.53 9.35 2.95
CA LEU A 52 -13.23 9.27 2.29
C LEU A 52 -12.10 9.02 3.29
N TYR A 53 -12.12 9.70 4.43
CA TYR A 53 -11.12 9.49 5.48
C TYR A 53 -11.18 8.07 6.05
N VAL A 54 -12.37 7.55 6.33
CA VAL A 54 -12.55 6.16 6.82
C VAL A 54 -12.06 5.14 5.81
N ILE A 55 -12.40 5.29 4.52
CA ILE A 55 -11.98 4.37 3.46
C ILE A 55 -10.46 4.39 3.27
N THR A 56 -9.85 5.59 3.22
CA THR A 56 -8.41 5.73 3.06
C THR A 56 -7.63 5.27 4.30
N PHE A 57 -8.19 5.44 5.50
CA PHE A 57 -7.64 4.89 6.74
C PHE A 57 -7.67 3.36 6.75
N ALA A 58 -8.82 2.78 6.39
CA ALA A 58 -8.94 1.33 6.25
C ALA A 58 -7.94 0.79 5.22
N HIS A 59 -7.75 1.47 4.09
CA HIS A 59 -6.73 1.09 3.12
C HIS A 59 -5.30 1.13 3.69
N LEU A 60 -4.94 2.19 4.42
CA LEU A 60 -3.62 2.29 5.05
C LEU A 60 -3.36 1.12 6.01
N MET A 61 -4.38 0.68 6.76
CA MET A 61 -4.29 -0.51 7.61
C MET A 61 -3.99 -1.79 6.80
N HIS A 62 -4.59 -1.95 5.61
CA HIS A 62 -4.29 -3.08 4.74
C HIS A 62 -2.87 -2.99 4.14
N VAL A 63 -2.41 -1.80 3.78
CA VAL A 63 -1.04 -1.58 3.30
C VAL A 63 -0.02 -1.93 4.38
N LEU A 64 -0.27 -1.60 5.65
CA LEU A 64 0.57 -2.04 6.77
C LEU A 64 0.66 -3.57 6.85
N GLY A 65 -0.46 -4.28 6.67
CA GLY A 65 -0.46 -5.75 6.57
C GLY A 65 0.34 -6.28 5.37
N GLY A 66 0.29 -5.59 4.24
CA GLY A 66 1.09 -5.87 3.05
C GLY A 66 2.59 -5.66 3.27
N ILE A 67 2.96 -4.57 3.95
CA ILE A 67 4.36 -4.25 4.30
C ILE A 67 4.92 -5.33 5.23
N ILE A 68 4.16 -5.78 6.22
CA ILE A 68 4.57 -6.90 7.10
C ILE A 68 4.77 -8.18 6.28
N SER A 69 3.86 -8.48 5.35
CA SER A 69 3.98 -9.66 4.47
C SER A 69 5.21 -9.58 3.55
N LEU A 70 5.48 -8.41 2.97
CA LEU A 70 6.70 -8.14 2.20
C LEU A 70 7.96 -8.26 3.04
N LEU A 71 7.95 -7.79 4.30
CA LEU A 71 9.08 -7.88 5.21
C LEU A 71 9.39 -9.33 5.55
N VAL A 72 8.38 -10.13 5.91
CA VAL A 72 8.54 -11.58 6.18
C VAL A 72 9.07 -12.30 4.95
N THR A 73 8.54 -12.00 3.77
CA THR A 73 9.00 -12.58 2.51
C THR A 73 10.42 -12.13 2.17
N THR A 74 10.80 -10.88 2.45
CA THR A 74 12.19 -10.40 2.26
C THR A 74 13.16 -11.15 3.17
N ILE A 75 12.83 -11.29 4.47
CA ILE A 75 13.67 -12.03 5.43
C ILE A 75 13.84 -13.49 5.01
N LYS A 76 12.75 -14.16 4.61
CA LYS A 76 12.79 -15.55 4.13
C LYS A 76 13.58 -15.70 2.82
N SER A 77 13.55 -14.69 1.96
CA SER A 77 14.33 -14.65 0.71
C SER A 77 15.82 -14.48 0.97
N VAL A 78 16.22 -13.64 1.94
CA VAL A 78 17.62 -13.44 2.35
C VAL A 78 18.19 -14.68 3.04
N GLN A 79 17.36 -15.43 3.79
CA GLN A 79 17.75 -16.70 4.42
C GLN A 79 17.88 -17.89 3.43
N VAL A 80 17.77 -17.65 2.11
CA VAL A 80 17.87 -18.70 1.05
C VAL A 80 16.82 -19.81 1.20
N LYS A 81 15.73 -19.57 1.94
CA LYS A 81 14.65 -20.56 2.13
C LYS A 81 13.72 -20.70 0.93
N TYR A 82 13.84 -19.83 -0.07
CA TYR A 82 13.01 -19.90 -1.27
C TYR A 82 13.75 -20.63 -2.41
N THR A 83 13.39 -21.90 -2.56
CA THR A 83 13.75 -22.76 -3.70
C THR A 83 12.67 -22.63 -4.80
N LYS A 84 12.97 -23.07 -6.03
CA LYS A 84 12.02 -23.07 -7.17
C LYS A 84 10.71 -23.84 -6.91
N GLU A 85 10.67 -24.68 -5.89
CA GLU A 85 9.48 -25.45 -5.48
C GLU A 85 8.66 -24.72 -4.40
N ASN A 86 9.23 -23.74 -3.71
CA ASN A 86 8.60 -23.05 -2.57
C ASN A 86 8.52 -21.53 -2.79
N TYR A 87 8.03 -21.08 -3.95
CA TYR A 87 7.80 -19.65 -4.23
C TYR A 87 6.38 -19.16 -3.92
N LEU A 88 5.51 -20.04 -3.42
CA LEU A 88 4.09 -19.76 -3.14
C LEU A 88 3.92 -18.53 -2.23
N GLY A 89 4.79 -18.36 -1.23
CA GLY A 89 4.76 -17.19 -0.35
C GLY A 89 5.05 -15.87 -1.07
N ILE A 90 5.96 -15.87 -2.05
CA ILE A 90 6.26 -14.69 -2.89
C ILE A 90 5.08 -14.41 -3.81
N GLU A 91 4.51 -15.44 -4.43
CA GLU A 91 3.37 -15.31 -5.35
C GLU A 91 2.14 -14.76 -4.65
N LEU A 92 1.76 -15.32 -3.50
CA LEU A 92 0.65 -14.83 -2.69
C LEU A 92 0.88 -13.38 -2.23
N THR A 93 2.09 -13.06 -1.78
CA THR A 93 2.45 -11.70 -1.37
C THR A 93 2.36 -10.73 -2.56
N SER A 94 2.83 -11.14 -3.74
CA SER A 94 2.79 -10.35 -4.96
C SER A 94 1.36 -10.09 -5.43
N ILE A 95 0.50 -11.11 -5.43
CA ILE A 95 -0.91 -10.98 -5.80
C ILE A 95 -1.62 -10.04 -4.82
N TYR A 96 -1.40 -10.22 -3.51
CA TYR A 96 -1.97 -9.34 -2.48
C TYR A 96 -1.53 -7.89 -2.66
N TRP A 97 -0.24 -7.65 -2.91
CA TRP A 97 0.31 -6.32 -3.10
C TRP A 97 -0.23 -5.64 -4.36
N HIS A 98 -0.29 -6.34 -5.49
CA HIS A 98 -0.84 -5.81 -6.74
C HIS A 98 -2.34 -5.53 -6.63
N PHE A 99 -3.10 -6.38 -5.92
CA PHE A 99 -4.52 -6.14 -5.68
C PHE A 99 -4.73 -4.84 -4.89
N LEU A 100 -3.94 -4.62 -3.83
CA LEU A 100 -4.00 -3.38 -3.05
C LEU A 100 -3.64 -2.15 -3.88
N ASP A 101 -2.62 -2.23 -4.72
CA ASP A 101 -2.17 -1.13 -5.59
C ASP A 101 -3.26 -0.72 -6.59
N VAL A 102 -3.88 -1.69 -7.27
CA VAL A 102 -4.98 -1.44 -8.21
C VAL A 102 -6.19 -0.85 -7.51
N LEU A 103 -6.57 -1.41 -6.35
CA LEU A 103 -7.66 -0.87 -5.53
C LEU A 103 -7.37 0.58 -5.11
N TRP A 104 -6.11 0.89 -4.80
CA TRP A 104 -5.72 2.23 -4.41
C TRP A 104 -5.82 3.24 -5.54
N VAL A 105 -5.34 2.90 -6.74
CA VAL A 105 -5.45 3.78 -7.91
C VAL A 105 -6.92 4.10 -8.19
N TYR A 106 -7.82 3.13 -8.07
CA TYR A 106 -9.25 3.36 -8.19
C TYR A 106 -9.78 4.34 -7.13
N LEU A 107 -9.43 4.14 -5.86
CA LEU A 107 -9.83 5.04 -4.76
C LEU A 107 -9.25 6.45 -4.94
N PHE A 108 -8.03 6.58 -5.43
CA PHE A 108 -7.39 7.87 -5.69
C PHE A 108 -8.11 8.65 -6.80
N ILE A 109 -8.49 7.97 -7.89
CA ILE A 109 -9.29 8.60 -8.96
C ILE A 109 -10.65 9.02 -8.43
N PHE A 110 -11.32 8.14 -7.67
CA PHE A 110 -12.61 8.44 -7.04
C PHE A 110 -12.51 9.65 -6.10
N LEU A 111 -11.46 9.72 -5.28
CA LEU A 111 -11.16 10.86 -4.41
C LEU A 111 -10.95 12.14 -5.24
N LEU A 112 -10.12 12.09 -6.28
CA LEU A 112 -9.81 13.25 -7.12
C LEU A 112 -11.06 13.80 -7.82
N VAL A 113 -11.96 12.93 -8.28
CA VAL A 113 -13.25 13.33 -8.88
C VAL A 113 -14.22 13.85 -7.83
N SER A 114 -14.32 13.20 -6.66
CA SER A 114 -15.25 13.61 -5.59
C SER A 114 -14.85 14.90 -4.87
N LEU A 115 -13.57 15.29 -4.94
CA LEU A 115 -13.04 16.50 -4.31
C LEU A 115 -13.07 17.74 -5.23
N LYS A 116 -13.49 17.57 -6.49
CA LYS A 116 -13.65 18.62 -7.49
C LYS A 116 -15.11 19.05 -7.57
#